data_AF-A0A7X7K1V3-F1
#
_entry.id   AF-A0A7X7K1V3-F1
#
_cell.length_a   1.000
_cell.length_b   1.000
_cell.length_c   1.000
_cell.angle_alpha   90.00
_cell.angle_beta   90.00
_cell.angle_gamma   90.00
#
_symmetry.space_group_name_H-M   'P 1'
#
loop_
_entity.id
_entity.type
_entity.pdbx_description
1 polymer ?
#
loop_
_entity_poly.entity_id
_entity_poly.type
_entity_poly.pdbx_seq_one_letter_code
_entity_poly.pdbx_strand_id
1 'polypeptide(L)'
;MPAPRLVDAIQQAGGWQQVTVASSYRVVSAAQARVLLQEMAPIAAGVAGHGGSAIAGRDQPPHAWFLGTAGPHAVAVLVERSSDPDRAIQIGAGLLQSATTAH
;
A
#
# COMPACT_ATOMS: atom_id res chain seq x y z
N MET A 1 4.53 -8.82 8.96
CA MET A 1 3.48 -8.59 7.96
C MET A 1 2.19 -9.16 8.52
N PRO A 2 1.22 -8.29 8.86
CA PRO A 2 -0.11 -8.76 9.23
C PRO A 2 -0.81 -9.35 7.99
N ALA A 3 -1.69 -10.32 8.19
CA ALA A 3 -2.61 -10.74 7.15
C ALA A 3 -3.60 -9.59 6.87
N PRO A 4 -3.83 -9.19 5.61
CA PRO A 4 -4.85 -8.20 5.29
C PRO A 4 -6.23 -8.72 5.68
N ARG A 5 -7.07 -7.86 6.28
CA ARG A 5 -8.45 -8.19 6.66
C ARG A 5 -9.41 -7.10 6.21
N LEU A 6 -10.59 -7.52 5.77
CA LEU A 6 -11.70 -6.62 5.44
C LEU A 6 -12.73 -6.53 6.56
N VAL A 7 -12.86 -7.59 7.36
CA VAL A 7 -13.85 -7.71 8.43
C VAL A 7 -13.15 -7.57 9.77
N ASP A 8 -13.64 -6.65 10.60
CA ASP A 8 -13.13 -6.46 11.97
C ASP A 8 -13.92 -7.33 12.96
N ALA A 9 -15.25 -7.26 12.90
CA ALA A 9 -16.14 -8.06 13.71
C ALA A 9 -17.41 -8.46 12.96
N ILE A 10 -18.05 -9.55 13.40
CA ILE A 10 -19.33 -10.03 12.91
C ILE A 10 -20.35 -9.93 14.05
N GLN A 11 -21.51 -9.35 13.79
CA GLN A 11 -22.60 -9.31 14.76
C GLN A 11 -23.33 -10.66 14.77
N GLN A 12 -23.40 -11.29 15.95
CA GLN A 12 -24.17 -12.51 16.19
C GLN A 12 -25.21 -12.28 17.31
N ALA A 13 -26.09 -13.26 17.53
CA ALA A 13 -27.11 -13.20 18.57
C ALA A 13 -26.55 -12.90 19.98
N GLY A 14 -25.29 -13.27 20.25
CA GLY A 14 -24.58 -13.01 21.50
C GLY A 14 -23.72 -11.73 21.52
N GLY A 15 -23.79 -10.88 20.48
CA GLY A 15 -23.01 -9.64 20.36
C GLY A 15 -21.96 -9.67 19.24
N TRP A 16 -21.07 -8.68 19.27
CA TRP A 16 -19.97 -8.56 18.30
C TRP A 16 -18.87 -9.57 18.60
N GLN A 17 -18.53 -10.38 17.62
CA GLN A 17 -17.41 -11.31 17.70
C GLN A 17 -16.30 -10.86 16.76
N GLN A 18 -15.09 -10.73 17.31
CA GLN A 18 -13.89 -10.37 16.57
C GLN A 18 -13.45 -11.53 15.67
N VAL A 19 -13.04 -11.20 14.44
CA VAL A 19 -12.54 -12.20 13.49
C VAL A 19 -11.06 -12.45 13.77
N THR A 20 -10.73 -13.64 14.26
CA THR A 20 -9.33 -14.07 14.40
C THR A 20 -8.77 -14.43 13.03
N VAL A 21 -7.73 -13.73 12.60
CA VAL A 21 -7.08 -13.94 11.29
C VAL A 21 -5.76 -14.70 11.45
N ALA A 22 -5.30 -15.33 10.36
CA ALA A 22 -4.04 -16.08 10.28
C ALA A 22 -2.82 -15.31 10.79
N SER A 23 -1.80 -16.06 11.22
CA SER A 23 -0.64 -15.53 11.93
C SER A 23 0.16 -14.52 11.10
N SER A 24 0.50 -13.39 11.71
CA SER A 24 1.51 -12.49 11.18
C SER A 24 2.89 -13.14 11.26
N TYR A 25 3.73 -12.99 10.23
CA TYR A 25 5.13 -13.38 10.29
C TYR A 25 6.03 -12.18 10.05
N ARG A 26 7.24 -12.19 10.63
CA ARG A 26 8.21 -11.12 10.46
C ARG A 26 9.02 -11.36 9.18
N VAL A 27 8.96 -10.43 8.23
CA VAL A 27 9.75 -10.49 6.98
C VAL A 27 11.17 -9.95 7.21
N VAL A 28 11.28 -8.82 7.92
CA VAL A 28 12.54 -8.19 8.31
C VAL A 28 12.44 -7.68 9.75
N SER A 29 13.58 -7.43 10.40
CA SER A 29 13.60 -6.79 11.71
C SER A 29 13.06 -5.35 11.65
N ALA A 30 12.63 -4.81 12.80
CA ALA A 30 12.16 -3.43 12.88
C ALA A 30 13.28 -2.42 12.53
N ALA A 31 14.54 -2.73 12.86
CA ALA A 31 15.68 -1.92 12.49
C ALA A 31 15.89 -1.88 10.97
N GLN A 32 15.85 -3.04 10.31
CA GLN A 32 15.93 -3.14 8.84
C GLN A 32 14.77 -2.43 8.14
N ALA A 33 13.53 -2.59 8.64
CA ALA A 33 12.38 -1.88 8.10
C ALA A 33 12.54 -0.35 8.19
N ARG A 34 13.08 0.14 9.32
CA ARG A 34 13.33 1.58 9.50
C ARG A 34 14.37 2.11 8.52
N VAL A 35 15.47 1.38 8.32
CA VAL A 35 16.50 1.74 7.33
C VAL A 35 15.88 1.76 5.93
N LEU A 36 15.15 0.73 5.53
CA LEU A 36 14.49 0.69 4.22
C LEU A 36 13.56 1.89 4.00
N LEU A 37 12.73 2.23 5.00
CA LEU A 37 11.82 3.37 4.90
C LEU A 37 12.55 4.72 4.84
N GLN A 38 13.74 4.84 5.44
CA GLN A 38 14.58 6.04 5.37
C GLN A 38 15.27 6.20 4.01
N GLU A 39 15.64 5.08 3.38
CA GLU A 39 16.26 5.06 2.05
C GLU A 39 15.26 5.22 0.90
N MET A 40 13.96 5.02 1.16
CA MET A 40 12.92 5.24 0.16
C MET A 40 12.79 6.74 -0.14
N ALA A 41 12.90 7.10 -1.42
CA ALA A 41 12.75 8.48 -1.86
C ALA A 41 11.38 9.03 -1.45
N PRO A 42 11.32 10.27 -0.92
CA PRO A 42 10.04 10.91 -0.65
C PRO A 42 9.33 11.16 -1.97
N ILE A 43 8.07 10.72 -2.05
CA ILE A 43 7.22 10.92 -3.23
C ILE A 43 6.44 12.22 -3.09
N ALA A 44 6.02 12.54 -1.86
CA ALA A 44 5.37 13.77 -1.48
C ALA A 44 5.57 14.02 0.01
N ALA A 45 5.11 15.17 0.52
CA ALA A 45 5.17 15.47 1.95
C ALA A 45 4.49 14.37 2.78
N GLY A 46 5.24 13.71 3.67
CA GLY A 46 4.75 12.63 4.53
C GLY A 46 4.52 11.29 3.83
N VAL A 47 4.86 11.16 2.53
CA VAL A 47 4.67 9.94 1.74
C VAL A 47 6.02 9.39 1.29
N ALA A 48 6.35 8.19 1.77
CA ALA A 48 7.45 7.38 1.25
C ALA A 48 6.88 6.28 0.37
N GLY A 49 7.50 6.04 -0.79
CA GLY A 49 6.98 5.06 -1.73
C GLY A 49 7.95 4.70 -2.83
N HIS A 50 7.58 3.70 -3.61
CA HIS A 50 8.30 3.29 -4.80
C HIS A 50 7.28 2.89 -5.87
N GLY A 51 7.54 3.30 -7.10
CA GLY A 51 6.72 2.95 -8.25
C GLY A 51 7.56 2.39 -9.38
N GLY A 52 6.88 1.83 -10.38
CA GLY A 52 7.53 1.27 -11.53
C GLY A 52 6.56 0.82 -12.60
N SER A 53 7.11 0.13 -13.59
CA SER A 53 6.41 -0.37 -14.77
C SER A 53 6.57 -1.87 -14.87
N ALA A 54 5.52 -2.57 -15.30
CA ALA A 54 5.51 -4.02 -15.50
C ALA A 54 4.97 -4.35 -16.89
N ILE A 55 5.61 -5.29 -17.59
CA ILE A 55 5.20 -5.73 -18.93
C ILE A 55 3.83 -6.40 -18.87
N ALA A 56 2.88 -5.95 -19.69
CA ALA A 56 1.49 -6.42 -19.72
C ALA A 56 1.20 -7.49 -20.79
N GLY A 57 2.25 -8.02 -21.42
CA GLY A 57 2.16 -8.89 -22.59
C GLY A 57 2.73 -8.24 -23.85
N ARG A 58 2.83 -9.01 -24.93
CA ARG A 58 3.41 -8.54 -26.20
C ARG A 58 2.53 -7.44 -26.80
N ASP A 59 3.17 -6.36 -27.24
CA ASP A 59 2.54 -5.22 -27.93
C ASP A 59 1.44 -4.49 -27.13
N GLN A 60 1.40 -4.68 -25.81
CA GLN A 60 0.50 -3.95 -24.92
C GLN A 60 1.24 -2.84 -24.17
N PRO A 61 0.60 -1.69 -23.91
CA PRO A 61 1.14 -0.72 -22.97
C PRO A 61 1.40 -1.39 -21.61
N PRO A 62 2.46 -1.01 -20.89
CA PRO A 62 2.80 -1.65 -19.62
C PRO A 62 1.78 -1.31 -18.52
N HIS A 63 1.77 -2.08 -17.44
CA HIS A 63 1.11 -1.68 -16.21
C HIS A 63 2.01 -0.71 -15.43
N ALA A 64 1.43 0.36 -14.91
CA ALA A 64 2.10 1.22 -13.93
C ALA A 64 1.71 0.77 -12.52
N TRP A 65 2.65 0.73 -11.58
CA TRP A 65 2.38 0.33 -10.20
C TRP A 65 3.05 1.26 -9.19
N PHE A 66 2.49 1.28 -7.98
CA PHE A 66 3.01 2.04 -6.85
C PHE A 66 2.75 1.31 -5.53
N LEU A 67 3.74 1.31 -4.65
CA LEU A 67 3.63 0.88 -3.25
C LEU A 67 4.11 2.03 -2.36
N GLY A 68 3.31 2.44 -1.37
CA GLY A 68 3.69 3.54 -0.50
C GLY A 68 3.04 3.50 0.88
N THR A 69 3.58 4.33 1.77
CA THR A 69 3.14 4.45 3.16
C THR A 69 3.13 5.90 3.62
N ALA A 70 2.19 6.24 4.51
CA ALA A 70 2.12 7.51 5.20
C ALA A 70 1.53 7.31 6.61
N GLY A 71 2.34 7.51 7.65
CA GLY A 71 1.95 7.17 9.02
C GLY A 71 1.59 5.69 9.16
N PRO A 72 0.41 5.33 9.72
CA PRO A 72 -0.03 3.94 9.84
C PRO A 72 -0.65 3.36 8.55
N HIS A 73 -0.80 4.19 7.50
CA HIS A 73 -1.47 3.80 6.26
C HIS A 73 -0.47 3.29 5.23
N ALA A 74 -0.90 2.28 4.47
CA ALA A 74 -0.17 1.74 3.32
C ALA A 74 -1.14 1.58 2.14
N VAL A 75 -0.64 1.85 0.94
CA VAL A 75 -1.42 1.75 -0.31
C VAL A 75 -0.59 1.00 -1.36
N ALA A 76 -1.25 0.14 -2.11
CA ALA A 76 -0.75 -0.46 -3.33
C ALA A 76 -1.69 -0.09 -4.49
N VAL A 77 -1.14 0.43 -5.58
CA VAL A 77 -1.88 0.81 -6.79
C VAL A 77 -1.31 0.08 -7.99
N LEU A 78 -2.19 -0.42 -8.85
CA LEU A 78 -1.87 -0.93 -10.18
C LEU A 78 -2.81 -0.27 -11.18
N VAL A 79 -2.25 0.34 -12.21
CA VAL A 79 -2.98 0.91 -13.35
C VAL A 79 -2.64 0.08 -14.57
N GLU A 80 -3.63 -0.64 -15.10
CA GLU A 80 -3.41 -1.53 -16.22
C GLU A 80 -3.19 -0.78 -17.52
N ARG A 81 -2.20 -1.20 -18.32
CA ARG A 81 -1.97 -0.71 -19.68
C ARG A 81 -1.91 0.82 -19.75
N SER A 82 -1.19 1.41 -18.79
CA SER A 82 -1.01 2.85 -18.70
C SER A 82 0.08 3.29 -19.67
N SER A 83 -0.21 4.29 -20.51
CA SER A 83 0.80 5.00 -21.28
C SER A 83 1.60 6.00 -20.42
N ASP A 84 1.11 6.31 -19.22
CA ASP A 84 1.76 7.16 -18.23
C ASP A 84 2.33 6.29 -17.09
N PRO A 85 3.67 6.12 -16.99
CA PRO A 85 4.29 5.31 -15.94
C PRO A 85 4.12 5.91 -14.53
N ASP A 86 3.89 7.22 -14.43
CA ASP A 86 3.77 7.92 -13.13
C ASP A 86 2.33 7.91 -12.60
N ARG A 87 1.36 7.46 -13.41
CA ARG A 87 -0.06 7.52 -13.06
C ARG A 87 -0.39 6.80 -11.75
N ALA A 88 0.21 5.63 -11.53
CA ALA A 88 0.01 4.88 -10.29
C ALA A 88 0.60 5.60 -9.06
N ILE A 89 1.74 6.28 -9.24
CA ILE A 89 2.41 7.08 -8.20
C ILE A 89 1.51 8.25 -7.81
N GLN A 90 1.00 8.99 -8.79
CA GLN A 90 0.10 10.13 -8.56
C GLN A 90 -1.16 9.72 -7.79
N ILE A 91 -1.81 8.62 -8.20
CA ILE A 91 -3.00 8.09 -7.52
C ILE A 91 -2.66 7.68 -6.09
N GLY A 92 -1.61 6.89 -5.90
CA GLY A 92 -1.24 6.36 -4.58
C GLY A 92 -0.79 7.44 -3.61
N ALA A 93 0.02 8.40 -4.06
CA ALA A 93 0.44 9.54 -3.26
C ALA A 93 -0.76 10.41 -2.86
N GLY A 94 -1.67 10.71 -3.81
CA GLY A 94 -2.87 11.49 -3.53
C GLY A 94 -3.79 10.82 -2.51
N LEU A 95 -3.98 9.49 -2.60
CA LEU A 95 -4.74 8.71 -1.61
C LEU A 95 -4.11 8.79 -0.21
N LEU A 96 -2.80 8.60 -0.12
CA LEU A 96 -2.07 8.64 1.16
C LEU A 96 -2.09 10.03 1.79
N GLN A 97 -1.87 11.09 1.02
CA GLN A 97 -1.96 12.47 1.51
C GLN A 97 -3.37 12.79 2.01
N SER A 98 -4.41 12.33 1.30
CA SER A 98 -5.79 12.52 1.73
C SER A 98 -6.07 11.81 3.06
N ALA A 99 -5.58 10.58 3.23
CA ALA A 99 -5.74 9.81 4.45
C ALA A 99 -5.03 10.43 5.66
N THR A 100 -3.92 11.16 5.46
CA THR A 100 -3.19 11.82 6.55
C THR A 100 -3.69 13.22 6.88
N THR A 101 -4.48 13.85 6.02
CA THR A 101 -4.99 15.22 6.23
C THR A 101 -6.39 15.24 6.87
N ALA A 102 -7.07 14.09 6.94
CA ALA A 102 -8.44 13.95 7.45
C ALA A 102 -8.56 13.91 8.99
N HIS A 103 -7.55 14.40 9.73
CA HIS A 103 -7.49 14.38 11.20
C HIS A 103 -7.21 15.76 11.77
#